data_AF-A0A522LLZ7-F1
#
_entry.id   AF-A0A522LLZ7-F1
#
_cell.length_a   1.000
_cell.length_b   1.000
_cell.length_c   1.000
_cell.angle_alpha   90.00
_cell.angle_beta   90.00
_cell.angle_gamma   90.00
#
_symmetry.space_group_name_H-M   'P 1'
#
loop_
_entity.id
_entity.type
_entity.pdbx_description
1 polymer ?
#
loop_
_entity_poly.entity_id
_entity_poly.type
_entity_poly.pdbx_seq_one_letter_code
_entity_poly.pdbx_strand_id
1 'polypeptide(L)'
;MAWRRYAWTTLPWRLAWVLLLALLPWWLGLPLLMALAAAALLLQHRLAPRHAMLIRAALYWGWAGWLLTLPRALGGGVVGWGAILLGALAGYTLLIGLDVWLQRDQRRASGTAASSDWPELARSPIGPSAQIIELQPPAWQPASGELPDPQGGTVQCSVEGCQFAGGERIEAPGAVGFAQACFSPHGRWFAACTPEQRTLALWDRQRERRHCLRGWHLCGWYREQPWLSRREGEMPLALHAVLGDDDKG
;
A
#
# COMPACT_ATOMS: atom_id res chain seq x y z
N MET A 1 -11.28 11.74 14.34
CA MET A 1 -10.49 12.61 15.25
C MET A 1 -9.31 11.85 15.88
N ALA A 2 -8.36 11.31 15.08
CA ALA A 2 -7.26 10.49 15.60
C ALA A 2 -5.84 11.00 15.22
N TRP A 3 -5.73 11.96 14.31
CA TRP A 3 -4.43 12.48 13.85
C TRP A 3 -3.75 13.47 14.79
N ARG A 4 -4.52 14.09 15.69
CA ARG A 4 -4.02 15.18 16.55
C ARG A 4 -3.12 14.72 17.71
N ARG A 5 -3.18 13.43 18.09
CA ARG A 5 -2.38 12.88 19.21
C ARG A 5 -0.98 12.41 18.79
N TYR A 6 -0.76 12.05 17.52
CA TYR A 6 0.53 11.52 17.07
C TYR A 6 1.58 12.62 16.79
N ALA A 7 1.14 13.83 16.42
CA ALA A 7 2.05 14.95 16.22
C ALA A 7 2.69 15.46 17.54
N TRP A 8 2.00 15.27 18.67
CA TRP A 8 2.44 15.80 19.97
C TRP A 8 3.55 14.99 20.63
N THR A 9 3.67 13.68 20.35
CA THR A 9 4.73 12.85 20.93
C THR A 9 6.08 13.01 20.23
N THR A 10 6.07 13.43 18.95
CA THR A 10 7.31 13.65 18.19
C THR A 10 7.86 15.07 18.32
N LEU A 11 7.03 16.02 18.74
CA LEU A 11 7.42 17.42 18.94
C LEU A 11 8.51 17.63 20.01
N PRO A 12 8.43 17.06 21.23
CA PRO A 12 9.47 17.26 22.25
C PRO A 12 10.79 16.62 21.85
N TRP A 13 10.74 15.46 21.19
CA TRP A 13 11.93 14.79 20.65
C TRP A 13 12.63 15.62 19.57
N ARG A 14 11.86 16.26 18.68
CA ARG A 14 12.40 17.17 17.65
C ARG A 14 13.03 18.41 18.27
N LEU A 15 12.39 19.01 19.27
CA LEU A 15 12.92 20.18 19.98
C LEU A 15 14.20 19.84 20.75
N ALA A 16 14.26 18.68 21.41
CA ALA A 16 15.46 18.20 22.09
C ALA A 16 16.63 18.03 21.11
N TRP A 17 16.37 17.50 19.91
CA TRP A 17 17.39 17.36 18.86
C TRP A 17 17.92 18.70 18.35
N VAL A 18 17.03 19.66 18.09
CA VAL A 18 17.42 21.01 17.66
C VAL A 18 18.22 21.71 18.75
N LEU A 19 17.82 21.57 20.02
CA LEU A 19 18.52 22.14 21.17
C LEU A 19 19.92 21.54 21.35
N LEU A 20 20.05 20.21 21.20
CA LEU A 20 21.33 19.50 21.27
C LEU A 20 22.31 19.98 20.20
N LEU A 21 21.83 20.12 18.94
CA LEU A 21 22.64 20.63 17.84
C LEU A 21 22.96 22.12 17.98
N ALA A 22 22.06 22.89 18.60
CA ALA A 22 22.30 24.30 18.90
C ALA A 22 23.32 24.51 20.03
N LEU A 23 23.45 23.55 20.95
CA LEU A 23 24.47 23.54 22.00
C LEU A 23 25.81 22.97 21.53
N LEU A 24 25.84 22.23 20.42
CA LEU A 24 27.06 21.64 19.89
C LEU A 24 27.99 22.75 19.33
N PRO A 25 29.31 22.66 19.56
CA PRO A 25 30.27 23.61 19.00
C PRO A 25 30.09 23.69 17.48
N TRP A 26 29.96 24.91 16.94
CA TRP A 26 29.64 25.18 15.53
C TRP A 26 30.60 24.54 14.51
N TRP A 27 31.85 24.27 14.91
CA TRP A 27 32.85 23.52 14.12
C TRP A 27 32.54 22.03 13.99
N LEU A 28 31.74 21.46 14.89
CA LEU A 28 31.42 20.02 14.94
C LEU A 28 30.10 19.68 14.24
N GLY A 29 29.18 20.66 14.11
CA GLY A 29 27.91 20.47 13.42
C GLY A 29 28.07 20.25 11.91
N LEU A 30 28.98 20.99 11.27
CA LEU A 30 29.25 20.90 9.83
C LEU A 30 29.86 19.54 9.40
N PRO A 31 30.92 19.02 10.05
CA PRO A 31 31.45 17.69 9.73
C PRO A 31 30.47 16.57 10.06
N LEU A 32 29.62 16.73 11.08
CA LEU A 32 28.56 15.76 11.40
C LEU A 32 27.49 15.71 10.30
N LEU A 33 27.08 16.87 9.78
CA LEU A 33 26.14 16.96 8.65
C LEU A 33 26.76 16.39 7.37
N MET A 34 28.05 16.64 7.12
CA MET A 34 28.78 16.02 6.01
C MET A 34 28.87 14.50 6.15
N ALA A 35 29.15 13.99 7.35
CA ALA A 35 29.21 12.55 7.62
C ALA A 35 27.84 11.88 7.45
N LEU A 36 26.75 12.54 7.88
CA LEU A 36 25.38 12.08 7.67
C LEU A 36 24.98 12.09 6.19
N ALA A 37 25.35 13.12 5.44
CA ALA A 37 25.15 13.18 4.00
C ALA A 37 25.95 12.09 3.26
N ALA A 38 27.21 11.87 3.65
CA ALA A 38 28.05 10.81 3.10
C ALA A 38 27.50 9.41 3.41
N ALA A 39 27.04 9.17 4.65
CA ALA A 39 26.40 7.92 5.03
C ALA A 39 25.09 7.68 4.25
N ALA A 40 24.31 8.73 3.99
CA ALA A 40 23.10 8.66 3.17
C ALA A 40 23.42 8.27 1.72
N LEU A 41 24.47 8.85 1.14
CA LEU A 41 24.93 8.57 -0.22
C LEU A 41 25.56 7.18 -0.35
N LEU A 42 26.35 6.74 0.64
CA LEU A 42 27.09 5.48 0.58
C LEU A 42 26.24 4.25 0.93
N LEU A 43 25.25 4.38 1.82
CA LEU A 43 24.40 3.25 2.23
C LEU A 43 23.04 3.21 1.51
N GLN A 44 22.84 4.02 0.47
CA GLN A 44 21.56 4.18 -0.24
C GLN A 44 20.93 2.86 -0.74
N HIS A 45 21.73 1.87 -1.15
CA HIS A 45 21.25 0.57 -1.64
C HIS A 45 20.87 -0.43 -0.53
N ARG A 46 21.22 -0.16 0.72
CA ARG A 46 20.98 -1.06 1.87
C ARG A 46 19.96 -0.50 2.86
N LEU A 47 19.51 0.75 2.66
CA LEU A 47 18.63 1.46 3.58
C LEU A 47 17.16 1.18 3.27
N ALA A 48 16.49 0.47 4.18
CA ALA A 48 15.04 0.32 4.13
C ALA A 48 14.35 1.71 4.11
N PRO A 49 13.20 1.86 3.43
CA PRO A 49 12.56 3.17 3.16
C PRO A 49 12.28 4.00 4.42
N ARG A 50 12.09 3.33 5.57
CA ARG A 50 11.88 3.96 6.87
C ARG A 50 13.12 4.71 7.40
N HIS A 51 14.32 4.24 7.09
CA HIS A 51 15.58 4.87 7.53
C HIS A 51 15.95 6.08 6.67
N ALA A 52 15.63 6.06 5.37
CA ALA A 52 15.83 7.20 4.48
C ALA A 52 15.01 8.43 4.94
N MET A 53 13.79 8.22 5.45
CA MET A 53 12.94 9.29 5.96
C MET A 53 13.51 9.93 7.25
N LEU A 54 14.11 9.12 8.13
CA LEU A 54 14.76 9.60 9.36
C LEU A 54 16.04 10.39 9.07
N ILE A 55 16.84 9.95 8.09
CA ILE A 55 18.04 10.66 7.65
C ILE A 55 17.67 12.01 7.02
N ARG A 56 16.62 12.08 6.19
CA ARG A 56 16.10 13.35 5.66
C ARG A 56 15.66 14.28 6.77
N ALA A 57 14.90 13.78 7.75
CA ALA A 57 14.49 14.59 8.89
C ALA A 57 15.70 15.11 9.69
N ALA A 58 16.72 14.28 9.93
CA ALA A 58 17.93 14.70 10.62
C ALA A 58 18.70 15.80 9.86
N LEU A 59 18.78 15.69 8.52
CA LEU A 59 19.47 16.68 7.68
C LEU A 59 18.74 18.04 7.67
N TYR A 60 17.42 18.02 7.51
CA TYR A 60 16.58 19.23 7.49
C TYR A 60 16.65 19.99 8.81
N TRP A 61 16.51 19.28 9.94
CA TRP A 61 16.48 19.90 11.26
C TRP A 61 17.88 20.23 11.79
N GLY A 62 18.91 19.48 11.38
CA GLY A 62 20.29 19.79 11.73
C GLY A 62 20.84 21.01 11.01
N TRP A 63 20.42 21.25 9.76
CA TRP A 63 20.73 22.49 9.05
C TRP A 63 20.10 23.71 9.73
N ALA A 64 18.84 23.60 10.14
CA ALA A 64 18.14 24.65 10.88
C ALA A 64 18.81 24.95 12.24
N GLY A 65 19.26 23.91 12.95
CA GLY A 65 20.04 24.07 14.19
C GLY A 65 21.36 24.80 13.96
N TRP A 66 22.11 24.45 12.91
CA TRP A 66 23.38 25.09 12.58
C TRP A 66 23.22 26.58 12.23
N LEU A 67 22.22 26.94 11.42
CA LEU A 67 21.89 28.33 11.08
C LEU A 67 21.57 29.19 12.31
N LEU A 68 21.03 28.60 13.38
CA LEU A 68 20.74 29.31 14.64
C LEU A 68 22.01 29.54 15.50
N THR A 69 23.05 28.72 15.35
CA THR A 69 24.32 28.88 16.08
C THR A 69 25.29 29.87 15.42
N LEU A 70 25.20 30.02 14.09
CA LEU A 70 26.06 30.87 13.28
C LEU A 70 26.04 32.37 13.70
N PRO A 71 24.88 33.02 13.89
CA PRO A 71 24.85 34.43 14.30
C PRO A 71 25.33 34.66 15.73
N ARG A 72 25.35 33.62 16.58
CA ARG A 72 25.89 33.71 17.94
C ARG A 72 27.41 33.80 17.97
N ALA A 73 28.09 33.21 16.99
CA ALA A 73 29.56 33.24 16.89
C ALA A 73 30.10 34.46 16.14
N LEU A 74 29.35 34.98 15.16
CA LEU A 74 29.75 36.12 14.32
C LEU A 74 29.38 37.50 14.88
N GLY A 75 28.84 37.56 16.10
CA GLY A 75 28.61 38.80 16.83
C GLY A 75 27.57 39.72 16.17
N GLY A 76 26.31 39.27 16.08
CA GLY A 76 25.08 40.11 16.05
C GLY A 76 24.95 41.27 15.03
N GLY A 77 25.89 41.47 14.12
CA GLY A 77 25.87 42.57 13.14
C GLY A 77 25.23 42.19 11.81
N VAL A 78 25.13 43.16 10.89
CA VAL A 78 24.64 42.98 9.50
C VAL A 78 25.38 41.83 8.79
N VAL A 79 26.65 41.63 9.11
CA VAL A 79 27.49 40.52 8.61
C VAL A 79 26.99 39.16 9.08
N GLY A 80 26.50 39.04 10.33
CA GLY A 80 25.90 37.81 10.86
C GLY A 80 24.60 37.46 10.14
N TRP A 81 23.76 38.45 9.84
CA TRP A 81 22.55 38.26 9.05
C TRP A 81 22.85 37.88 7.59
N GLY A 82 23.88 38.48 6.98
CA GLY A 82 24.35 38.09 5.65
C GLY A 82 24.83 36.63 5.61
N ALA A 83 25.55 36.19 6.65
CA ALA A 83 26.01 34.81 6.77
C ALA A 83 24.85 33.81 6.98
N ILE A 84 23.80 34.18 7.73
CA ILE A 84 22.57 33.38 7.81
C ILE A 84 21.93 33.26 6.43
N LEU A 85 21.81 34.35 5.67
CA LEU A 85 21.12 34.34 4.38
C LEU A 85 21.88 33.49 3.34
N LEU A 86 23.21 33.65 3.30
CA LEU A 86 24.10 32.87 2.44
C LEU A 86 24.11 31.39 2.83
N GLY A 87 24.12 31.10 4.13
CA GLY A 87 23.97 29.74 4.65
C GLY A 87 22.60 29.16 4.28
N ALA A 88 21.51 29.86 4.53
CA ALA A 88 20.16 29.41 4.19
C ALA A 88 20.03 29.12 2.69
N LEU A 89 20.58 30.00 1.84
CA LEU A 89 20.60 29.81 0.40
C LEU A 89 21.43 28.57 0.03
N ALA A 90 22.71 28.52 0.41
CA ALA A 90 23.60 27.41 0.06
C ALA A 90 23.07 26.05 0.55
N GLY A 91 22.50 26.02 1.76
CA GLY A 91 21.84 24.84 2.30
C GLY A 91 20.61 24.43 1.53
N TYR A 92 19.75 25.39 1.18
CA TYR A 92 18.56 25.14 0.37
C TYR A 92 18.94 24.62 -1.02
N THR A 93 19.96 25.19 -1.67
CA THR A 93 20.44 24.72 -2.98
C THR A 93 21.04 23.33 -2.89
N LEU A 94 21.82 23.04 -1.84
CA LEU A 94 22.40 21.71 -1.61
C LEU A 94 21.30 20.67 -1.35
N LEU A 95 20.28 21.03 -0.58
CA LEU A 95 19.15 20.17 -0.24
C LEU A 95 18.29 19.85 -1.45
N ILE A 96 17.98 20.88 -2.27
CA ILE A 96 17.28 20.68 -3.54
C ILE A 96 18.14 19.88 -4.51
N GLY A 97 19.44 20.17 -4.60
CA GLY A 97 20.36 19.40 -5.42
C GLY A 97 20.38 17.93 -5.03
N LEU A 98 20.40 17.65 -3.72
CA LEU A 98 20.37 16.30 -3.18
C LEU A 98 19.02 15.61 -3.42
N ASP A 99 17.89 16.31 -3.31
CA ASP A 99 16.57 15.75 -3.61
C ASP A 99 16.41 15.46 -5.11
N VAL A 100 16.87 16.37 -5.97
CA VAL A 100 16.90 16.18 -7.43
C VAL A 100 17.82 15.01 -7.79
N TRP A 101 18.97 14.88 -7.14
CA TRP A 101 19.91 13.78 -7.40
C TRP A 101 19.39 12.43 -6.90
N LEU A 102 18.79 12.37 -5.71
CA LEU A 102 18.14 11.15 -5.19
C LEU A 102 16.96 10.73 -6.07
N GLN A 103 16.14 11.69 -6.51
CA GLN A 103 15.06 11.41 -7.45
C GLN A 103 15.60 10.97 -8.81
N ARG A 104 16.75 11.49 -9.23
CA ARG A 104 17.42 11.07 -10.47
C ARG A 104 17.98 9.66 -10.33
N ASP A 105 18.50 9.27 -9.18
CA ASP A 105 18.97 7.91 -8.90
C ASP A 105 17.84 6.92 -8.69
N GLN A 106 16.70 7.33 -8.13
CA GLN A 106 15.48 6.53 -8.13
C GLN A 106 14.92 6.38 -9.55
N ARG A 107 14.89 7.45 -10.34
CA ARG A 107 14.51 7.40 -11.77
C ARG A 107 15.50 6.60 -12.60
N ARG A 108 16.79 6.59 -12.26
CA ARG A 108 17.79 5.71 -12.87
C ARG A 108 17.65 4.28 -12.39
N ALA A 109 17.39 4.00 -11.11
CA ALA A 109 17.13 2.64 -10.62
C ALA A 109 15.85 2.04 -11.23
N SER A 110 14.82 2.85 -11.43
CA SER A 110 13.62 2.48 -12.21
C SER A 110 13.82 2.55 -13.72
N GLY A 111 14.91 3.18 -14.18
CA GLY A 111 15.19 3.52 -15.58
C GLY A 111 16.53 3.00 -16.10
N THR A 112 17.14 2.01 -15.44
CA THR A 112 18.30 1.28 -15.96
C THR A 112 17.79 0.06 -16.74
N ALA A 113 16.74 0.26 -17.52
CA ALA A 113 16.67 -0.38 -18.83
C ALA A 113 17.41 0.60 -19.76
N ALA A 114 18.47 0.09 -20.39
CA ALA A 114 19.47 0.86 -21.13
C ALA A 114 18.84 1.92 -22.05
N SER A 115 19.56 3.04 -22.20
CA SER A 115 19.35 4.05 -23.22
C SER A 115 19.39 3.40 -24.61
N SER A 116 18.25 2.90 -25.07
CA SER A 116 17.99 2.51 -26.45
C SER A 116 17.28 3.66 -27.16
N ASP A 117 17.76 4.03 -28.34
CA ASP A 117 17.15 5.05 -29.18
C ASP A 117 15.64 4.77 -29.36
N TRP A 118 14.83 5.83 -29.36
CA TRP A 118 13.36 5.82 -29.47
C TRP A 118 12.72 4.78 -30.43
N PRO A 119 13.33 4.39 -31.56
CA PRO A 119 12.79 3.34 -32.43
C PRO A 119 12.73 1.94 -31.80
N GLU A 120 13.59 1.63 -30.83
CA GLU A 120 13.65 0.31 -30.16
C GLU A 120 12.63 0.17 -29.02
N LEU A 121 12.25 1.30 -28.38
CA LEU A 121 11.21 1.33 -27.35
C LEU A 121 9.83 1.00 -27.91
N ALA A 122 9.53 1.41 -29.15
CA ALA A 122 8.27 1.08 -29.81
C ALA A 122 8.14 -0.41 -30.17
N ARG A 123 9.25 -1.16 -30.13
CA ARG A 123 9.31 -2.60 -30.45
C ARG A 123 9.49 -3.49 -29.23
N SER A 124 9.80 -2.90 -28.07
CA SER A 124 9.93 -3.65 -26.82
C SER A 124 8.54 -3.88 -26.21
N PRO A 125 8.20 -5.11 -25.80
CA PRO A 125 6.95 -5.37 -25.10
C PRO A 125 6.89 -4.53 -23.82
N ILE A 126 5.82 -3.73 -23.70
CA ILE A 126 5.64 -2.76 -22.62
C ILE A 126 5.29 -3.53 -21.33
N GLY A 127 6.25 -3.63 -20.41
CA GLY A 127 6.04 -4.15 -19.06
C GLY A 127 5.98 -5.67 -18.93
N PRO A 128 5.91 -6.21 -17.69
CA PRO A 128 5.59 -7.62 -17.48
C PRO A 128 4.30 -7.95 -18.23
N SER A 129 4.19 -9.14 -18.81
CA SER A 129 3.03 -9.52 -19.64
C SER A 129 1.72 -9.12 -18.97
N ALA A 130 1.13 -8.01 -19.42
CA ALA A 130 -0.09 -7.48 -18.85
C ALA A 130 -1.21 -8.38 -19.34
N GLN A 131 -1.56 -9.37 -18.51
CA GLN A 131 -2.69 -10.23 -18.79
C GLN A 131 -3.96 -9.41 -18.56
N ILE A 132 -4.74 -9.21 -19.62
CA ILE A 132 -6.09 -8.67 -19.48
C ILE A 132 -6.92 -9.71 -18.72
N ILE A 133 -7.47 -9.29 -17.58
CA ILE A 133 -8.32 -10.12 -16.73
C ILE A 133 -9.77 -9.78 -17.06
N GLU A 134 -10.39 -10.61 -17.89
CA GLU A 134 -11.81 -10.52 -18.19
C GLU A 134 -12.60 -11.35 -17.18
N LEU A 135 -13.37 -10.66 -16.33
CA LEU A 135 -14.21 -11.30 -15.33
C LEU A 135 -15.49 -11.82 -15.99
N GLN A 136 -15.76 -13.12 -15.81
CA GLN A 136 -17.05 -13.69 -16.15
C GLN A 136 -18.07 -13.31 -15.07
N PRO A 137 -19.21 -12.69 -15.43
CA PRO A 137 -20.18 -12.23 -14.45
C PRO A 137 -20.82 -13.42 -13.70
N PRO A 138 -21.16 -13.25 -12.41
CA PRO A 138 -21.83 -14.29 -11.65
C PRO A 138 -23.29 -14.44 -12.11
N ALA A 139 -23.70 -15.67 -12.41
CA ALA A 139 -25.08 -16.01 -12.74
C ALA A 139 -25.91 -16.21 -11.45
N TRP A 140 -26.30 -15.11 -10.82
CA TRP A 140 -27.09 -15.11 -9.59
C TRP A 140 -28.48 -15.72 -9.81
N GLN A 141 -28.81 -16.70 -8.97
CA GLN A 141 -30.12 -17.33 -8.88
C GLN A 141 -30.72 -17.10 -7.50
N PRO A 142 -32.06 -17.09 -7.36
CA PRO A 142 -32.70 -17.00 -6.06
C PRO A 142 -32.25 -18.15 -5.16
N ALA A 143 -31.79 -17.85 -3.95
CA ALA A 143 -31.39 -18.87 -2.96
C ALA A 143 -32.60 -19.41 -2.19
N SER A 144 -33.65 -19.80 -2.93
CA SER A 144 -34.90 -20.30 -2.37
C SER A 144 -35.32 -21.58 -3.10
N GLY A 145 -35.38 -22.69 -2.37
CA GLY A 145 -35.78 -23.97 -2.95
C GLY A 145 -34.59 -24.70 -3.60
N GLU A 146 -34.83 -25.32 -4.74
CA GLU A 146 -33.87 -26.21 -5.40
C GLU A 146 -33.09 -25.49 -6.51
N LEU A 147 -31.75 -25.54 -6.44
CA LEU A 147 -30.85 -25.02 -7.48
C LEU A 147 -30.09 -26.19 -8.14
N PRO A 148 -29.89 -26.17 -9.46
CA PRO A 148 -29.09 -27.19 -10.14
C PRO A 148 -27.61 -27.05 -9.78
N ASP A 149 -26.95 -28.16 -9.42
CA ASP A 149 -25.51 -28.19 -9.20
C ASP A 149 -24.77 -28.51 -10.52
N PRO A 150 -23.85 -27.66 -10.99
CA PRO A 150 -23.05 -27.93 -12.19
C PRO A 150 -22.15 -29.18 -12.10
N GLN A 151 -21.85 -29.69 -10.89
CA GLN A 151 -21.14 -30.96 -10.70
C GLN A 151 -22.08 -32.18 -10.64
N GLY A 152 -23.39 -31.97 -10.79
CA GLY A 152 -24.42 -33.00 -10.74
C GLY A 152 -25.20 -32.97 -9.42
N GLY A 153 -26.50 -33.29 -9.50
CA GLY A 153 -27.42 -33.21 -8.38
C GLY A 153 -28.01 -31.80 -8.19
N THR A 154 -28.54 -31.55 -7.00
CA THR A 154 -29.21 -30.28 -6.67
C THR A 154 -28.82 -29.79 -5.28
N VAL A 155 -28.99 -28.48 -5.09
CA VAL A 155 -28.74 -27.77 -3.85
C VAL A 155 -30.06 -27.24 -3.32
N GLN A 156 -30.43 -27.64 -2.11
CA GLN A 156 -31.60 -27.13 -1.43
C GLN A 156 -31.20 -25.93 -0.58
N CYS A 157 -31.63 -24.74 -0.98
CA CYS A 157 -31.45 -23.50 -0.23
C CYS A 157 -32.71 -23.18 0.59
N SER A 158 -32.49 -22.93 1.88
CA SER A 158 -33.48 -22.50 2.86
C SER A 158 -32.98 -21.25 3.60
N VAL A 159 -33.81 -20.72 4.50
CA VAL A 159 -33.45 -19.56 5.35
C VAL A 159 -32.22 -19.87 6.21
N GLU A 160 -31.97 -21.13 6.55
CA GLU A 160 -30.83 -21.49 7.40
C GLU A 160 -29.52 -21.70 6.61
N GLY A 161 -29.57 -21.67 5.28
CA GLY A 161 -28.42 -21.94 4.41
C GLY A 161 -28.75 -22.87 3.25
N CYS A 162 -27.71 -23.33 2.56
CA CYS A 162 -27.84 -24.22 1.40
C CYS A 162 -27.20 -25.58 1.69
N GLN A 163 -27.94 -26.65 1.40
CA GLN A 163 -27.53 -28.03 1.57
C GLN A 163 -27.38 -28.71 0.21
N PHE A 164 -26.25 -29.38 0.03
CA PHE A 164 -25.89 -30.09 -1.18
C PHE A 164 -26.32 -31.56 -1.06
N ALA A 165 -26.56 -32.21 -2.20
CA ALA A 165 -26.91 -33.63 -2.24
C ALA A 165 -25.87 -34.55 -1.58
N GLY A 166 -24.59 -34.15 -1.56
CA GLY A 166 -23.52 -34.85 -0.85
C GLY A 166 -23.56 -34.72 0.68
N GLY A 167 -24.50 -33.94 1.22
CA GLY A 167 -24.66 -33.67 2.65
C GLY A 167 -23.87 -32.45 3.13
N GLU A 168 -23.03 -31.84 2.29
CA GLU A 168 -22.33 -30.61 2.65
C GLU A 168 -23.31 -29.44 2.80
N ARG A 169 -23.04 -28.55 3.74
CA ARG A 169 -23.90 -27.41 4.03
C ARG A 169 -23.08 -26.13 4.17
N ILE A 170 -23.63 -25.05 3.66
CA ILE A 170 -23.18 -23.69 3.92
C ILE A 170 -24.28 -22.96 4.69
N GLU A 171 -23.96 -22.49 5.89
CA GLU A 171 -24.91 -21.84 6.78
C GLU A 171 -25.07 -20.37 6.43
N ALA A 172 -26.30 -19.88 6.53
CA ALA A 172 -26.57 -18.47 6.35
C ALA A 172 -26.08 -17.65 7.56
N PRO A 173 -25.46 -16.48 7.33
CA PRO A 173 -25.03 -15.61 8.42
C PRO A 173 -26.24 -14.86 9.01
N GLY A 174 -26.91 -15.49 9.98
CA GLY A 174 -28.02 -14.90 10.75
C GLY A 174 -29.42 -15.31 10.28
N ALA A 175 -30.44 -14.70 10.88
CA ALA A 175 -31.84 -15.15 10.78
C ALA A 175 -32.51 -14.90 9.42
N VAL A 176 -31.92 -14.10 8.54
CA VAL A 176 -32.56 -13.64 7.28
C VAL A 176 -32.23 -14.54 6.09
N GLY A 177 -31.27 -15.45 6.22
CA GLY A 177 -30.90 -16.36 5.14
C GLY A 177 -30.12 -15.74 3.99
N PHE A 178 -29.86 -16.56 2.96
CA PHE A 178 -29.33 -16.10 1.69
C PHE A 178 -30.48 -15.67 0.77
N ALA A 179 -30.29 -14.59 0.01
CA ALA A 179 -31.24 -14.15 -1.00
C ALA A 179 -30.86 -14.69 -2.39
N GLN A 180 -29.57 -14.72 -2.69
CA GLN A 180 -29.07 -15.16 -3.98
C GLN A 180 -27.88 -16.09 -3.80
N ALA A 181 -27.75 -17.03 -4.72
CA ALA A 181 -26.66 -17.97 -4.81
C ALA A 181 -26.21 -18.14 -6.27
N CYS A 182 -24.94 -18.44 -6.48
CA CYS A 182 -24.40 -18.79 -7.79
C CYS A 182 -23.21 -19.72 -7.67
N PHE A 183 -22.89 -20.36 -8.79
CA PHE A 183 -21.70 -21.18 -8.95
C PHE A 183 -20.68 -20.46 -9.82
N SER A 184 -19.41 -20.81 -9.65
CA SER A 184 -18.41 -20.54 -10.67
C SER A 184 -18.71 -21.35 -11.94
N PRO A 185 -18.16 -20.97 -13.11
CA PRO A 185 -18.47 -21.62 -14.39
C PRO A 185 -18.29 -23.15 -14.40
N HIS A 186 -17.28 -23.67 -13.71
CA HIS A 186 -17.05 -25.12 -13.56
C HIS A 186 -17.50 -25.67 -12.19
N GLY A 187 -18.26 -24.90 -11.42
CA GLY A 187 -18.86 -25.36 -10.18
C GLY A 187 -17.92 -25.52 -9.00
N ARG A 188 -16.62 -25.17 -9.13
CA ARG A 188 -15.64 -25.26 -8.05
C ARG A 188 -16.04 -24.42 -6.84
N TRP A 189 -16.51 -23.21 -7.10
CA TRP A 189 -16.95 -22.29 -6.06
C TRP A 189 -18.47 -22.23 -6.00
N PHE A 190 -18.97 -22.19 -4.78
CA PHE A 190 -20.33 -21.76 -4.48
C PHE A 190 -20.28 -20.41 -3.76
N ALA A 191 -21.10 -19.47 -4.20
CA ALA A 191 -21.23 -18.16 -3.60
C ALA A 191 -22.69 -17.91 -3.22
N ALA A 192 -22.93 -17.34 -2.05
CA ALA A 192 -24.26 -16.92 -1.63
C ALA A 192 -24.18 -15.60 -0.87
N CYS A 193 -25.17 -14.73 -1.02
CA CYS A 193 -25.19 -13.43 -0.37
C CYS A 193 -26.53 -13.17 0.34
N THR A 194 -26.48 -12.36 1.40
CA THR A 194 -27.68 -11.93 2.13
C THR A 194 -28.51 -10.93 1.30
N PRO A 195 -29.79 -10.68 1.63
CA PRO A 195 -30.64 -9.76 0.88
C PRO A 195 -30.06 -8.34 0.70
N GLU A 196 -29.37 -7.82 1.71
CA GLU A 196 -28.70 -6.51 1.65
C GLU A 196 -27.33 -6.56 0.96
N GLN A 197 -26.93 -7.74 0.46
CA GLN A 197 -25.61 -8.06 -0.11
C GLN A 197 -24.42 -7.66 0.79
N ARG A 198 -24.66 -7.44 2.09
CA ARG A 198 -23.63 -7.03 3.05
C ARG A 198 -22.69 -8.16 3.45
N THR A 199 -23.13 -9.41 3.29
CA THR A 199 -22.31 -10.56 3.62
C THR A 199 -22.34 -11.54 2.46
N LEU A 200 -21.14 -11.92 2.02
CA LEU A 200 -20.89 -12.90 0.98
C LEU A 200 -20.28 -14.14 1.63
N ALA A 201 -20.98 -15.27 1.51
CA ALA A 201 -20.46 -16.58 1.84
C ALA A 201 -19.86 -17.20 0.56
N LEU A 202 -18.63 -17.69 0.65
CA LEU A 202 -17.93 -18.40 -0.41
C LEU A 202 -17.51 -19.77 0.09
N TRP A 203 -17.65 -20.79 -0.74
CA TRP A 203 -17.16 -22.13 -0.47
C TRP A 203 -16.32 -22.65 -1.63
N ASP A 204 -15.04 -22.92 -1.37
CA ASP A 204 -14.14 -23.67 -2.26
C ASP A 204 -14.44 -25.15 -2.05
N ARG A 205 -15.18 -25.76 -2.97
CA ARG A 205 -15.57 -27.18 -2.85
C ARG A 205 -14.39 -28.12 -3.06
N GLN A 206 -13.39 -27.69 -3.83
CA GLN A 206 -12.21 -28.51 -4.11
C GLN A 206 -11.25 -28.56 -2.91
N ARG A 207 -11.16 -27.46 -2.16
CA ARG A 207 -10.28 -27.36 -0.98
C ARG A 207 -11.05 -27.44 0.35
N GLU A 208 -12.36 -27.60 0.27
CA GLU A 208 -13.31 -27.58 1.40
C GLU A 208 -13.17 -26.36 2.32
N ARG A 209 -12.84 -25.19 1.75
CA ARG A 209 -12.66 -23.94 2.53
C ARG A 209 -13.87 -23.04 2.43
N ARG A 210 -14.37 -22.58 3.57
CA ARG A 210 -15.50 -21.66 3.66
C ARG A 210 -15.03 -20.30 4.13
N HIS A 211 -15.50 -19.25 3.46
CA HIS A 211 -15.18 -17.87 3.77
C HIS A 211 -16.48 -17.08 3.94
N CYS A 212 -16.58 -16.30 5.00
CA CYS A 212 -17.69 -15.38 5.23
C CYS A 212 -17.13 -13.96 5.26
N LEU A 213 -17.40 -13.22 4.19
CA LEU A 213 -16.81 -11.90 3.94
C LEU A 213 -17.87 -10.82 4.13
N ARG A 214 -17.64 -9.92 5.09
CA ARG A 214 -18.52 -8.78 5.36
C ARG A 214 -18.08 -7.56 4.56
N GLY A 215 -19.04 -6.88 3.94
CA GLY A 215 -18.82 -5.69 3.12
C GLY A 215 -18.07 -5.97 1.82
N TRP A 216 -18.11 -7.21 1.33
CA TRP A 216 -17.53 -7.61 0.06
C TRP A 216 -18.62 -8.17 -0.84
N HIS A 217 -18.52 -7.82 -2.12
CA HIS A 217 -19.43 -8.26 -3.17
C HIS A 217 -18.63 -9.03 -4.22
N LEU A 218 -19.24 -10.06 -4.81
CA LEU A 218 -18.64 -10.81 -5.90
C LEU A 218 -18.85 -10.07 -7.22
N CYS A 219 -17.76 -9.60 -7.83
CA CYS A 219 -17.79 -8.94 -9.14
C CYS A 219 -17.84 -9.95 -10.28
N GLY A 220 -17.14 -11.08 -10.12
CA GLY A 220 -17.10 -12.12 -11.13
C GLY A 220 -16.01 -13.15 -10.90
N TRP A 221 -15.83 -13.98 -11.91
CA TRP A 221 -14.95 -15.13 -11.91
C TRP A 221 -13.84 -14.96 -12.93
N TYR A 222 -12.62 -15.31 -12.55
CA TYR A 222 -11.51 -15.44 -13.48
C TYR A 222 -10.76 -16.73 -13.20
N ARG A 223 -10.69 -17.62 -14.18
CA ARG A 223 -10.04 -18.94 -14.03
C ARG A 223 -10.51 -19.69 -12.78
N GLU A 224 -11.82 -19.75 -12.55
CA GLU A 224 -12.42 -20.36 -11.35
C GLU A 224 -11.96 -19.74 -10.02
N GLN A 225 -11.56 -18.47 -10.01
CA GLN A 225 -11.27 -17.73 -8.78
C GLN A 225 -12.25 -16.56 -8.61
N PRO A 226 -12.76 -16.33 -7.38
CA PRO A 226 -13.62 -15.20 -7.09
C PRO A 226 -12.81 -13.89 -7.07
N TRP A 227 -13.33 -12.90 -7.77
CA TRP A 227 -12.87 -11.51 -7.73
C TRP A 227 -13.92 -10.63 -7.06
N LEU A 228 -13.48 -9.85 -6.08
CA LEU A 228 -14.33 -9.18 -5.11
C LEU A 228 -14.04 -7.68 -5.05
N SER A 229 -15.06 -6.88 -4.78
CA SER A 229 -14.90 -5.46 -4.45
C SER A 229 -15.68 -5.11 -3.18
N ARG A 230 -15.28 -4.03 -2.50
CA ARG A 230 -16.06 -3.52 -1.36
C ARG A 230 -17.21 -2.62 -1.79
N ARG A 231 -17.05 -1.97 -2.94
CA ARG A 231 -18.04 -1.05 -3.51
C ARG A 231 -18.08 -1.22 -5.02
N GLU A 232 -19.21 -0.88 -5.59
CA GLU A 232 -19.35 -0.78 -7.03
C GLU A 232 -18.39 0.30 -7.56
N GLY A 233 -17.65 -0.01 -8.63
CA GLY A 233 -16.65 0.88 -9.23
C GLY A 233 -15.27 0.87 -8.55
N GLU A 234 -15.07 0.19 -7.42
CA GLU A 234 -13.71 -0.05 -6.89
C GLU A 234 -13.00 -1.14 -7.70
N MET A 235 -11.66 -1.08 -7.75
CA MET A 235 -10.84 -2.08 -8.41
C MET A 235 -11.11 -3.46 -7.78
N PRO A 236 -11.51 -4.47 -8.57
CA PRO A 236 -11.73 -5.81 -8.05
C PRO A 236 -10.41 -6.44 -7.64
N LEU A 237 -10.44 -7.20 -6.56
CA LEU A 237 -9.29 -7.91 -5.99
C LEU A 237 -9.56 -9.41 -5.98
N ALA A 238 -8.52 -10.20 -6.23
CA ALA A 238 -8.59 -11.65 -6.06
C ALA A 238 -8.74 -12.02 -4.58
N LEU A 239 -9.35 -13.18 -4.31
CA LEU A 239 -9.63 -13.62 -2.93
C LEU A 239 -8.39 -13.66 -2.02
N HIS A 240 -7.22 -14.09 -2.51
CA HIS A 240 -6.00 -14.16 -1.70
C HIS A 240 -5.57 -12.77 -1.19
N ALA A 241 -5.67 -11.74 -2.03
CA ALA A 241 -5.40 -10.35 -1.65
C ALA A 241 -6.44 -9.82 -0.65
N VAL A 242 -7.70 -10.25 -0.79
CA VAL A 242 -8.77 -9.92 0.18
C VAL A 242 -8.53 -10.56 1.55
N LEU A 243 -8.00 -11.78 1.57
CA LEU A 243 -7.65 -12.50 2.80
C LEU A 243 -6.33 -12.02 3.42
N GLY A 244 -5.50 -11.29 2.66
CA GLY A 244 -4.20 -10.79 3.10
C GLY A 244 -3.08 -11.84 3.04
N ASP A 245 -3.22 -12.87 2.21
CA ASP A 245 -2.24 -13.97 2.06
C ASP A 245 -1.03 -13.60 1.17
N ASP A 246 -0.83 -12.32 0.85
CA ASP A 246 0.20 -11.82 -0.08
C ASP A 246 1.66 -11.91 0.43
N ASP A 247 1.92 -12.61 1.54
CA ASP A 247 3.26 -12.68 2.16
C ASP A 247 4.03 -14.00 1.90
N LYS A 248 3.59 -14.85 0.94
CA LYS A 248 4.33 -16.07 0.54
C LYS A 248 4.24 -16.35 -0.96
N GLY A 249 5.01 -15.61 -1.75
CA GLY A 249 5.32 -15.91 -3.15
C GLY A 249 6.80 -15.76 -3.40
#